data_AF-A0A8J1M4M0-F1
#
_entry.id   AF-A0A8J1M4M0-F1
#
_cell.length_a   1.000
_cell.length_b   1.000
_cell.length_c   1.000
_cell.angle_alpha   90.00
_cell.angle_beta   90.00
_cell.angle_gamma   90.00
#
_symmetry.space_group_name_H-M   'P 1'
#
loop_
_entity.id
_entity.type
_entity.pdbx_description
1 polymer ?
#
loop_
_entity_poly.entity_id
_entity_poly.type
_entity_poly.pdbx_seq_one_letter_code
_entity_poly.pdbx_strand_id
1 'polypeptide(L)'
;MAAADLRDELSCSICLSIYTDPVSLPCGHNFCQVCIGTTWDTQEGSGAYSCPECRAEYQERPALYRNRTLGNIAERFLPTETEPGETGIFCTYCVLSPVPAAKSCLLCEASLCDTHLRGHSKSAEHVLTQPTDSFMGRKCSVHHKVLEYYCCEESVCVCVSCCLAGEHRGHRVELLSEASEKKKEKLRKVLEKLSQKKKKTKRGAQRLQERRREVAEKAAGETERVTALFRDIREQLEALEKRLLSDISSQKEKLSLTLTDLMEQLEIKKDELSRKIRHIEELCNMADPLTVLQERESHGAADNEGGRERHDIKVPAVGDLDVDLISETLLTGLAAIVTGVKGRIYGQEATDLLLDINTAGNDVSVSGDRKFASFSLTDQRHPQTPERFQLVPQTLSSRSFPSGRHYWEVEVSESGEWGVGVAYPSIERGEGQSWIGNNNKSWCLYRWHNNNYTATHDSKDTQLPHVPSCRRIRISLDYEAGRLSFYELSEPIRHLHTFTATFTEPLHVAFWVWGGDDDDDDRAWVRIIS
;
A
#
# COMPACT_ATOMS: atom_id res chain seq x y z
N MET A 1 -50.98 -25.48 19.09
CA MET A 1 -51.88 -26.37 19.86
C MET A 1 -51.12 -27.44 20.63
N ALA A 2 -50.09 -28.11 20.10
CA ALA A 2 -49.32 -29.13 20.83
C ALA A 2 -48.55 -28.68 22.12
N ALA A 3 -48.32 -27.37 22.32
CA ALA A 3 -47.59 -26.85 23.49
C ALA A 3 -48.50 -26.45 24.67
N ALA A 4 -49.81 -26.35 24.46
CA ALA A 4 -50.77 -26.11 25.55
C ALA A 4 -51.07 -27.41 26.30
N ASP A 5 -51.22 -28.52 25.58
CA ASP A 5 -51.51 -29.84 26.15
C ASP A 5 -50.39 -30.35 27.08
N LEU A 6 -49.12 -30.06 26.78
CA LEU A 6 -47.99 -30.44 27.64
C LEU A 6 -47.84 -29.59 28.92
N ARG A 7 -48.40 -28.37 28.96
CA ARG A 7 -48.30 -27.50 30.15
C ARG A 7 -49.19 -28.01 31.27
N ASP A 8 -50.37 -28.50 30.92
CA ASP A 8 -51.31 -29.08 31.88
C ASP A 8 -50.75 -30.40 32.45
N GLU A 9 -50.04 -31.19 31.65
CA GLU A 9 -49.34 -32.41 32.10
C GLU A 9 -48.15 -32.14 33.06
N LEU A 10 -47.57 -30.93 33.00
CA LEU A 10 -46.43 -30.52 33.83
C LEU A 10 -46.82 -29.58 34.99
N SER A 11 -48.12 -29.46 35.27
CA SER A 11 -48.63 -28.58 36.33
C SER A 11 -49.03 -29.37 37.58
N CYS A 12 -48.71 -28.80 38.74
CA CYS A 12 -49.12 -29.32 40.04
C CYS A 12 -50.61 -29.03 40.27
N SER A 13 -51.40 -30.05 40.57
CA SER A 13 -52.85 -29.92 40.80
C SER A 13 -53.24 -29.12 42.07
N ILE A 14 -52.28 -28.84 42.96
CA ILE A 14 -52.52 -28.03 44.18
C ILE A 14 -52.31 -26.53 43.91
N CYS A 15 -51.15 -26.14 43.37
CA CYS A 15 -50.86 -24.73 43.09
C CYS A 15 -51.22 -24.29 41.66
N LEU A 16 -51.68 -25.23 40.83
CA LEU A 16 -52.06 -25.03 39.43
C LEU A 16 -50.96 -24.36 38.58
N SER A 17 -49.70 -24.56 38.98
CA SER A 17 -48.50 -24.01 38.34
C SER A 17 -47.54 -25.13 37.95
N ILE A 18 -46.61 -24.87 37.02
CA ILE A 18 -45.57 -25.85 36.64
C ILE A 18 -44.82 -26.33 37.89
N TYR A 19 -44.54 -27.63 37.96
CA TYR A 19 -43.89 -28.24 39.12
C TYR A 19 -42.60 -27.51 39.54
N THR A 20 -42.53 -27.17 40.82
CA THR A 20 -41.31 -26.66 41.49
C THR A 20 -40.90 -27.69 42.54
N ASP A 21 -39.67 -28.23 42.43
CA ASP A 21 -39.21 -29.36 43.24
C ASP A 21 -40.26 -30.51 43.33
N PRO A 22 -40.68 -31.11 42.20
CA PRO A 22 -41.69 -32.16 42.23
C PRO A 22 -41.23 -33.37 43.05
N VAL A 23 -42.14 -33.94 43.83
CA VAL A 23 -41.98 -35.19 44.57
C VAL A 23 -43.02 -36.19 44.11
N SER A 24 -42.64 -37.46 44.01
CA SER A 24 -43.54 -38.55 43.62
C SER A 24 -44.02 -39.30 44.85
N LEU A 25 -45.33 -39.49 44.96
CA LEU A 25 -45.92 -40.34 45.98
C LEU A 25 -45.82 -41.83 45.60
N PRO A 26 -45.95 -42.77 46.56
CA PRO A 26 -45.95 -44.20 46.25
C PRO A 26 -47.06 -44.62 45.26
N CYS A 27 -48.18 -43.89 45.22
CA CYS A 27 -49.25 -44.08 44.24
C CYS A 27 -48.92 -43.56 42.82
N GLY A 28 -47.77 -42.92 42.62
CA GLY A 28 -47.29 -42.43 41.31
C GLY A 28 -47.66 -40.97 40.97
N HIS A 29 -48.54 -40.32 41.73
CA HIS A 29 -48.88 -38.90 41.51
C HIS A 29 -47.77 -37.97 42.00
N ASN A 30 -47.65 -36.83 41.32
CA ASN A 30 -46.55 -35.88 41.53
C ASN A 30 -47.10 -34.55 42.02
N PHE A 31 -46.40 -33.92 42.97
CA PHE A 31 -46.79 -32.63 43.53
C PHE A 31 -45.53 -31.81 43.81
N CYS A 32 -45.64 -30.48 43.88
CA CYS A 32 -44.54 -29.68 44.44
C CYS A 32 -44.31 -30.09 45.89
N GLN A 33 -43.04 -30.26 46.30
CA GLN A 33 -42.68 -30.71 47.65
C GLN A 33 -43.40 -29.92 48.76
N VAL A 34 -43.46 -28.59 48.60
CA VAL A 34 -44.13 -27.70 49.55
C VAL A 34 -45.64 -27.91 49.55
N CYS A 35 -46.27 -28.01 48.38
CA CYS A 35 -47.72 -28.13 48.27
C CYS A 35 -48.27 -29.39 48.94
N ILE A 36 -47.65 -30.54 48.70
CA ILE A 36 -48.07 -31.79 49.36
C ILE A 36 -47.68 -31.81 50.84
N GLY A 37 -46.54 -31.20 51.18
CA GLY A 37 -46.11 -30.99 52.55
C GLY A 37 -47.17 -30.26 53.38
N THR A 38 -47.57 -29.07 52.94
CA THR A 38 -48.60 -28.25 53.61
C THR A 38 -49.95 -28.96 53.67
N THR A 39 -50.32 -29.70 52.62
CA THR A 39 -51.58 -30.46 52.63
C THR A 39 -51.57 -31.53 53.72
N TRP A 40 -50.46 -32.26 53.87
CA TRP A 40 -50.32 -33.26 54.93
C TRP A 40 -50.13 -32.67 56.33
N ASP A 41 -49.53 -31.49 56.47
CA ASP A 41 -49.45 -30.79 57.75
C ASP A 41 -50.87 -30.48 58.27
N THR A 42 -51.83 -30.17 57.39
CA THR A 42 -53.25 -29.99 57.79
C THR A 42 -53.96 -31.30 58.15
N GLN A 43 -53.41 -32.46 57.78
CA GLN A 43 -53.98 -33.80 58.03
C GLN A 43 -53.30 -34.54 59.19
N GLU A 44 -52.30 -33.94 59.85
CA GLU A 44 -51.46 -34.56 60.88
C GLU A 44 -52.26 -35.06 62.11
N GLY A 45 -53.48 -34.54 62.33
CA GLY A 45 -54.41 -34.98 63.38
C GLY A 45 -55.44 -36.05 62.99
N SER A 46 -55.47 -36.49 61.73
CA SER A 46 -56.52 -37.36 61.18
C SER A 46 -56.18 -38.86 61.16
N GLY A 47 -54.96 -39.23 61.54
CA GLY A 47 -54.52 -40.63 61.66
C GLY A 47 -54.12 -41.33 60.36
N ALA A 48 -54.34 -40.70 59.20
CA ALA A 48 -53.87 -41.16 57.89
C ALA A 48 -53.63 -39.98 56.95
N TYR A 49 -52.64 -40.09 56.07
CA TYR A 49 -52.32 -39.11 55.03
C TYR A 49 -52.87 -39.59 53.69
N SER A 50 -53.50 -38.70 52.92
CA SER A 50 -54.10 -39.08 51.64
C SER A 50 -53.46 -38.36 50.46
N CYS A 51 -53.43 -39.04 49.29
CA CYS A 51 -53.09 -38.39 48.02
C CYS A 51 -54.25 -37.48 47.57
N PRO A 52 -54.02 -36.19 47.26
CA PRO A 52 -55.08 -35.28 46.83
C PRO A 52 -55.79 -35.67 45.52
N GLU A 53 -55.11 -36.40 44.63
CA GLU A 53 -55.67 -36.79 43.33
C GLU A 53 -56.45 -38.11 43.38
N CYS A 54 -55.82 -39.18 43.88
CA CYS A 54 -56.46 -40.51 43.89
C CYS A 54 -56.97 -40.98 45.25
N ARG A 55 -56.74 -40.21 46.31
CA ARG A 55 -57.15 -40.51 47.69
C ARG A 55 -56.57 -41.80 48.28
N ALA A 56 -55.49 -42.32 47.71
CA ALA A 56 -54.72 -43.40 48.34
C ALA A 56 -54.24 -42.97 49.74
N GLU A 57 -54.51 -43.80 50.75
CA GLU A 57 -54.22 -43.51 52.16
C GLU A 57 -52.93 -44.17 52.64
N TYR A 58 -52.19 -43.46 53.49
CA TYR A 58 -50.94 -43.89 54.10
C TYR A 58 -51.05 -43.71 55.62
N GLN A 59 -50.82 -44.78 56.37
CA GLN A 59 -50.93 -44.78 57.84
C GLN A 59 -49.79 -43.98 58.50
N GLU A 60 -48.64 -43.87 57.84
CA GLU A 60 -47.51 -43.04 58.25
C GLU A 60 -47.15 -42.08 57.12
N ARG A 61 -46.59 -40.91 57.48
CA ARG A 61 -46.24 -39.86 56.52
C ARG A 61 -45.15 -40.36 55.57
N PRO A 62 -45.42 -40.53 54.27
CA PRO A 62 -44.40 -40.99 53.33
C PRO A 62 -43.22 -40.02 53.24
N ALA A 63 -42.00 -40.55 53.16
CA ALA A 63 -40.82 -39.75 52.89
C ALA A 63 -40.88 -39.18 51.47
N LEU A 64 -40.75 -37.86 51.35
CA LEU A 64 -40.85 -37.17 50.06
C LEU A 64 -39.48 -37.11 49.38
N TYR A 65 -39.29 -37.96 48.37
CA TYR A 65 -38.11 -37.94 47.52
C TYR A 65 -38.37 -37.09 46.27
N ARG A 66 -37.45 -36.16 45.98
CA ARG A 66 -37.54 -35.29 44.80
C ARG A 66 -37.39 -36.11 43.52
N ASN A 67 -38.36 -35.96 42.62
CA ASN A 67 -38.27 -36.48 41.27
C ASN A 67 -37.42 -35.53 40.42
N ARG A 68 -36.10 -35.75 40.45
CA ARG A 68 -35.13 -34.92 39.73
C ARG A 68 -35.39 -34.88 38.22
N THR A 69 -35.86 -35.98 37.63
CA THR A 69 -36.14 -36.03 36.19
C THR A 69 -37.32 -35.14 35.82
N LEU A 70 -38.43 -35.24 36.57
CA LEU A 70 -39.59 -34.38 36.35
C LEU A 70 -39.26 -32.91 36.67
N GLY A 71 -38.45 -32.66 37.69
CA GLY A 71 -37.94 -31.32 38.01
C GLY A 71 -37.14 -30.72 36.85
N ASN A 72 -36.18 -31.47 36.30
CA ASN A 72 -35.38 -31.03 35.16
C ASN A 72 -36.23 -30.78 33.90
N ILE A 73 -37.29 -31.58 33.69
CA ILE A 73 -38.22 -31.37 32.56
C ILE A 73 -39.04 -30.10 32.81
N ALA A 74 -39.65 -29.96 33.99
CA ALA A 74 -40.43 -28.78 34.37
C ALA A 74 -39.60 -27.49 34.26
N GLU A 75 -38.34 -27.50 34.71
CA GLU A 75 -37.39 -26.39 34.58
C GLU A 75 -37.11 -25.98 33.14
N ARG A 76 -37.04 -26.94 32.20
CA ARG A 76 -36.87 -26.63 30.77
C ARG A 76 -38.12 -26.01 30.13
N PHE A 77 -39.28 -26.16 30.77
CA PHE A 77 -40.55 -25.55 30.36
C PHE A 77 -40.87 -24.26 31.13
N LEU A 78 -40.14 -23.96 32.20
CA LEU A 78 -40.10 -22.62 32.78
C LEU A 78 -39.36 -21.71 31.78
N PRO A 79 -39.87 -20.50 31.49
CA PRO A 79 -39.17 -19.56 30.63
C PRO A 79 -37.76 -19.32 31.21
N THR A 80 -36.72 -19.74 30.48
CA THR A 80 -35.33 -19.41 30.80
C THR A 80 -35.22 -17.91 30.96
N GLU A 81 -34.74 -17.51 32.13
CA GLU A 81 -34.42 -16.17 32.61
C GLU A 81 -34.31 -15.13 31.48
N THR A 82 -35.32 -14.27 31.40
CA THR A 82 -35.16 -12.96 30.77
C THR A 82 -34.07 -12.19 31.51
N GLU A 83 -33.09 -11.74 30.73
CA GLU A 83 -32.06 -10.75 31.02
C GLU A 83 -32.42 -9.76 32.17
N PRO A 84 -31.44 -9.38 33.02
CA PRO A 84 -31.65 -8.50 34.17
C PRO A 84 -31.99 -7.08 33.70
N GLY A 85 -33.28 -6.81 33.54
CA GLY A 85 -33.73 -5.53 32.99
C GLY A 85 -35.19 -5.14 33.23
N GLU A 86 -36.00 -5.91 33.95
CA GLU A 86 -37.36 -5.50 34.34
C GLU A 86 -37.69 -5.92 35.77
N THR A 87 -37.30 -5.10 36.74
CA THR A 87 -38.08 -4.99 37.99
C THR A 87 -39.45 -4.45 37.60
N GLY A 88 -40.41 -5.33 37.34
CA GLY A 88 -41.79 -4.96 37.04
C GLY A 88 -42.34 -4.08 38.15
N ILE A 89 -42.90 -2.93 37.80
CA ILE A 89 -43.47 -2.02 38.79
C ILE A 89 -44.81 -2.60 39.24
N PHE A 90 -44.95 -2.86 40.55
CA PHE A 90 -46.13 -3.53 41.11
C PHE A 90 -47.19 -2.53 41.57
N CYS A 91 -48.42 -3.01 41.72
CA CYS A 91 -49.50 -2.20 42.21
C CYS A 91 -49.30 -1.80 43.67
N THR A 92 -49.32 -0.50 43.93
CA THR A 92 -49.11 0.08 45.27
C THR A 92 -50.16 -0.33 46.30
N TYR A 93 -51.34 -0.79 45.85
CA TYR A 93 -52.45 -1.16 46.73
C TYR A 93 -52.60 -2.69 46.93
N CYS A 94 -51.85 -3.51 46.19
CA CYS A 94 -51.88 -4.97 46.30
C CYS A 94 -50.74 -5.49 47.19
N VAL A 95 -50.86 -5.28 48.52
CA VAL A 95 -49.76 -5.54 49.47
C VAL A 95 -49.55 -7.03 49.77
N LEU A 96 -50.62 -7.83 49.81
CA LEU A 96 -50.56 -9.25 50.22
C LEU A 96 -50.25 -10.21 49.06
N SER A 97 -50.55 -9.80 47.83
CA SER A 97 -50.24 -10.54 46.60
C SER A 97 -49.87 -9.51 45.53
N PRO A 98 -48.56 -9.24 45.33
CA PRO A 98 -48.10 -8.19 44.42
C PRO A 98 -48.54 -8.47 42.99
N VAL A 99 -49.43 -7.62 42.48
CA VAL A 99 -49.90 -7.69 41.09
C VAL A 99 -49.11 -6.67 40.26
N PRO A 100 -48.58 -7.02 39.07
CA PRO A 100 -47.96 -6.06 38.17
C PRO A 100 -48.88 -4.86 37.90
N ALA A 101 -48.33 -3.65 37.94
CA ALA A 101 -49.09 -2.45 37.60
C ALA A 101 -49.29 -2.40 36.08
N ALA A 102 -50.51 -2.10 35.67
CA ALA A 102 -50.86 -1.86 34.28
C ALA A 102 -50.55 -0.42 33.87
N LYS A 103 -50.76 0.56 34.78
CA LYS A 103 -50.44 1.98 34.57
C LYS A 103 -50.08 2.66 35.89
N SER A 104 -49.34 3.76 35.83
CA SER A 104 -49.12 4.65 36.98
C SER A 104 -49.96 5.92 36.84
N CYS A 105 -50.60 6.35 37.93
CA CYS A 105 -51.33 7.60 38.01
C CYS A 105 -50.40 8.70 38.53
N LEU A 106 -50.13 9.72 37.72
CA LEU A 106 -49.21 10.80 38.08
C LEU A 106 -49.75 11.71 39.19
N LEU A 107 -51.07 11.86 39.29
CA LEU A 107 -51.70 12.67 40.35
C LEU A 107 -51.57 12.00 41.72
N CYS A 108 -51.78 10.69 41.78
CA CYS A 108 -51.78 9.89 43.01
C CYS A 108 -50.43 9.28 43.35
N GLU A 109 -49.42 9.44 42.48
CA GLU A 109 -48.08 8.86 42.63
C GLU A 109 -48.13 7.36 42.93
N ALA A 110 -49.07 6.68 42.28
CA ALA A 110 -49.43 5.30 42.56
C ALA A 110 -49.41 4.48 41.29
N SER A 111 -48.91 3.26 41.40
CA SER A 111 -48.90 2.26 40.33
C SER A 111 -50.09 1.32 40.52
N LEU A 112 -50.90 1.12 39.49
CA LEU A 112 -52.22 0.50 39.58
C LEU A 112 -52.29 -0.72 38.68
N CYS A 113 -52.67 -1.89 39.22
CA CYS A 113 -53.09 -3.04 38.41
C CYS A 113 -54.48 -2.77 37.78
N ASP A 114 -54.90 -3.60 36.82
CA ASP A 114 -56.15 -3.39 36.08
C ASP A 114 -57.39 -3.26 36.97
N THR A 115 -57.42 -3.95 38.11
CA THR A 115 -58.54 -3.88 39.05
C THR A 115 -58.65 -2.52 39.72
N HIS A 116 -57.53 -1.97 40.19
CA HIS A 116 -57.44 -0.64 40.82
C HIS A 116 -57.47 0.50 39.79
N LEU A 117 -57.09 0.24 38.54
CA LEU A 117 -57.14 1.20 37.45
C LEU A 117 -58.58 1.61 37.09
N ARG A 118 -59.57 0.72 37.27
CA ARG A 118 -60.98 0.97 36.91
C ARG A 118 -61.62 2.17 37.62
N GLY A 119 -61.14 2.54 38.81
CA GLY A 119 -61.57 3.74 39.51
C GLY A 119 -60.95 5.01 38.91
N HIS A 120 -59.67 4.92 38.53
CA HIS A 120 -58.89 6.03 37.99
C HIS A 120 -59.18 6.34 36.52
N SER A 121 -59.57 5.34 35.72
CA SER A 121 -59.88 5.51 34.30
C SER A 121 -61.16 6.29 34.03
N LYS A 122 -61.93 6.63 35.08
CA LYS A 122 -63.22 7.32 34.98
C LYS A 122 -63.15 8.83 35.15
N SER A 123 -62.02 9.38 35.59
CA SER A 123 -61.83 10.83 35.76
C SER A 123 -60.66 11.32 34.91
N ALA A 124 -60.88 12.44 34.22
CA ALA A 124 -59.88 13.07 33.36
C ALA A 124 -58.71 13.70 34.14
N GLU A 125 -58.85 13.90 35.45
CA GLU A 125 -57.81 14.48 36.31
C GLU A 125 -56.69 13.48 36.62
N HIS A 126 -56.95 12.17 36.52
CA HIS A 126 -55.96 11.13 36.74
C HIS A 126 -55.19 10.83 35.45
N VAL A 127 -54.06 11.51 35.25
CA VAL A 127 -53.17 11.24 34.11
C VAL A 127 -52.45 9.91 34.30
N LEU A 128 -52.74 8.94 33.43
CA LEU A 128 -52.21 7.58 33.48
C LEU A 128 -51.09 7.38 32.45
N THR A 129 -49.91 6.93 32.89
CA THR A 129 -48.77 6.60 32.02
C THR A 129 -48.36 5.14 32.15
N GLN A 130 -47.38 4.71 31.34
CA GLN A 130 -46.72 3.42 31.56
C GLN A 130 -46.21 3.33 33.02
N PRO A 131 -46.20 2.12 33.61
CA PRO A 131 -45.72 1.92 34.96
C PRO A 131 -44.35 2.57 35.16
N THR A 132 -44.24 3.46 36.14
CA THR A 132 -42.99 4.14 36.50
C THR A 132 -42.82 4.18 38.02
N ASP A 133 -41.59 4.01 38.50
CA ASP A 133 -41.17 4.22 39.90
C ASP A 133 -40.69 5.66 40.12
N SER A 134 -40.25 6.32 39.03
CA SER A 134 -39.83 7.71 39.00
C SER A 134 -41.03 8.68 38.93
N PHE A 135 -41.67 8.90 40.08
CA PHE A 135 -42.63 10.00 40.28
C PHE A 135 -41.94 11.34 40.60
N MET A 136 -40.67 11.28 41.03
CA MET A 136 -39.86 12.44 41.40
C MET A 136 -39.65 13.38 40.21
N GLY A 137 -39.89 14.67 40.42
CA GLY A 137 -39.69 15.72 39.40
C GLY A 137 -40.87 15.96 38.45
N ARG A 138 -42.05 15.37 38.70
CA ARG A 138 -43.28 15.63 37.92
C ARG A 138 -44.28 16.58 38.59
N LYS A 139 -44.04 16.97 39.84
CA LYS A 139 -44.77 18.03 40.55
C LYS A 139 -43.87 19.24 40.74
N CYS A 140 -44.44 20.43 40.68
CA CYS A 140 -43.77 21.68 40.99
C CYS A 140 -43.32 21.68 42.45
N SER A 141 -42.07 22.06 42.70
CA SER A 141 -41.48 22.14 44.05
C SER A 141 -42.14 23.19 44.94
N VAL A 142 -42.73 24.24 44.36
CA VAL A 142 -43.36 25.36 45.08
C VAL A 142 -44.85 25.12 45.31
N HIS A 143 -45.57 24.66 44.29
CA HIS A 143 -47.05 24.56 44.33
C HIS A 143 -47.56 23.13 44.50
N HIS A 144 -46.68 22.12 44.45
CA HIS A 144 -47.00 20.69 44.52
C HIS A 144 -48.05 20.20 43.51
N LYS A 145 -48.31 20.99 42.45
CA LYS A 145 -49.17 20.64 41.32
C LYS A 145 -48.37 19.98 40.21
N VAL A 146 -49.02 19.17 39.38
CA VAL A 146 -48.40 18.49 38.24
C VAL A 146 -47.80 19.53 37.28
N LEU A 147 -46.59 19.22 36.80
CA LEU A 147 -45.93 20.00 35.75
C LEU A 147 -46.59 19.64 34.42
N GLU A 148 -47.18 20.64 33.77
CA GLU A 148 -47.94 20.47 32.51
C GLU A 148 -47.39 21.37 31.39
N TYR A 149 -46.62 22.40 31.75
CA TYR A 149 -46.13 23.42 30.83
C TYR A 149 -44.59 23.51 30.86
N TYR A 150 -44.02 24.08 29.80
CA TYR A 150 -42.61 24.36 29.63
C TYR A 150 -42.40 25.85 29.40
N CYS A 151 -41.64 26.50 30.28
CA CYS A 151 -41.24 27.90 30.12
C CYS A 151 -40.12 27.98 29.08
N CYS A 152 -40.37 28.66 27.96
CA CYS A 152 -39.42 28.75 26.84
C CYS A 152 -38.23 29.67 27.14
N GLU A 153 -38.41 30.64 28.05
CA GLU A 153 -37.41 31.64 28.39
C GLU A 153 -36.37 31.06 29.36
N GLU A 154 -36.83 30.34 30.37
CA GLU A 154 -35.97 29.77 31.42
C GLU A 154 -35.68 28.28 31.21
N SER A 155 -36.29 27.66 30.19
CA SER A 155 -36.07 26.25 29.83
C SER A 155 -36.42 25.23 30.93
N VAL A 156 -37.40 25.54 31.79
CA VAL A 156 -37.85 24.72 32.91
C VAL A 156 -39.30 24.24 32.76
N CYS A 157 -39.61 23.07 33.33
CA CYS A 157 -40.98 22.55 33.40
C CYS A 157 -41.73 23.21 34.58
N VAL A 158 -42.93 23.71 34.33
CA VAL A 158 -43.72 24.50 35.29
C VAL A 158 -45.17 24.00 35.39
N CYS A 159 -45.83 24.25 36.53
CA CYS A 159 -47.25 23.94 36.73
C CYS A 159 -48.14 25.14 36.39
N VAL A 160 -49.46 24.93 36.28
CA VAL A 160 -50.42 26.00 35.95
C VAL A 160 -50.35 27.21 36.91
N SER A 161 -50.11 26.98 38.21
CA SER A 161 -49.99 28.05 39.20
C SER A 161 -48.75 28.92 38.98
N CYS A 162 -47.64 28.33 38.56
CA CYS A 162 -46.41 29.06 38.20
C CYS A 162 -46.65 30.05 37.05
N CYS A 163 -47.47 29.68 36.07
CA CYS A 163 -47.75 30.49 34.89
C CYS A 163 -48.74 31.63 35.15
N LEU A 164 -49.75 31.39 36.00
CA LEU A 164 -50.85 32.33 36.20
C LEU A 164 -50.58 33.35 37.33
N ALA A 165 -49.92 32.92 38.41
CA ALA A 165 -49.74 33.72 39.62
C ALA A 165 -48.34 33.60 40.24
N GLY A 166 -47.45 32.80 39.66
CA GLY A 166 -46.09 32.59 40.16
C GLY A 166 -45.02 33.38 39.39
N GLU A 167 -43.76 33.00 39.57
CA GLU A 167 -42.59 33.70 39.03
C GLU A 167 -42.48 33.67 37.51
N HIS A 168 -43.17 32.74 36.83
CA HIS A 168 -43.17 32.65 35.36
C HIS A 168 -44.38 33.34 34.72
N ARG A 169 -45.02 34.27 35.45
CA ARG A 169 -46.19 35.01 34.98
C ARG A 169 -45.79 35.98 33.87
N GLY A 170 -46.40 35.82 32.70
CA GLY A 170 -46.11 36.62 31.52
C GLY A 170 -45.01 36.04 30.61
N HIS A 171 -44.32 34.96 31.04
CA HIS A 171 -43.38 34.25 30.18
C HIS A 171 -44.10 33.42 29.12
N ARG A 172 -43.45 33.20 27.98
CA ARG A 172 -43.94 32.29 26.94
C ARG A 172 -43.85 30.84 27.43
N VAL A 173 -45.02 30.23 27.62
CA VAL A 173 -45.15 28.83 28.03
C VAL A 173 -45.84 27.99 26.95
N GLU A 174 -45.40 26.74 26.81
CA GLU A 174 -45.98 25.74 25.89
C GLU A 174 -46.38 24.49 26.68
N LEU A 175 -47.30 23.66 26.17
CA LEU A 175 -47.59 22.37 26.80
C LEU A 175 -46.36 21.46 26.75
N LEU A 176 -46.11 20.68 27.81
CA LEU A 176 -44.96 19.77 27.87
C LEU A 176 -44.95 18.76 26.72
N SER A 177 -46.12 18.29 26.30
CA SER A 177 -46.26 17.39 25.14
C SER A 177 -45.73 18.05 23.86
N GLU A 178 -46.13 19.30 23.60
CA GLU A 178 -45.71 20.06 22.43
C GLU A 178 -44.21 20.41 22.46
N ALA A 179 -43.72 20.89 23.61
CA ALA A 179 -42.30 21.20 23.80
C ALA A 179 -41.42 19.94 23.67
N SER A 180 -41.88 18.80 24.19
CA SER A 180 -41.23 17.50 24.05
C SER A 180 -41.18 17.04 22.60
N GLU A 181 -42.28 17.13 21.84
CA GLU A 181 -42.28 16.78 20.43
C GLU A 181 -41.38 17.70 19.60
N LYS A 182 -41.38 19.02 19.86
CA LYS A 182 -40.41 19.95 19.24
C LYS A 182 -38.96 19.58 19.56
N LYS A 183 -38.66 19.16 20.79
CA LYS A 183 -37.31 18.73 21.19
C LYS A 183 -36.92 17.39 20.55
N LYS A 184 -37.84 16.42 20.50
CA LYS A 184 -37.63 15.14 19.79
C LYS A 184 -37.38 15.37 18.31
N GLU A 185 -38.10 16.29 17.67
CA GLU A 185 -37.90 16.62 16.27
C GLU A 185 -36.51 17.23 16.01
N LYS A 186 -36.06 18.14 16.88
CA LYS A 186 -34.67 18.64 16.84
C LYS A 186 -33.66 17.50 17.00
N LEU A 187 -33.90 16.56 17.92
CA LEU A 187 -33.02 15.40 18.13
C LEU A 187 -33.00 14.44 16.94
N ARG A 188 -34.15 14.19 16.28
CA ARG A 188 -34.22 13.38 15.05
C ARG A 188 -33.35 13.97 13.94
N LYS A 189 -33.39 15.29 13.75
CA LYS A 189 -32.51 15.99 12.79
C LYS A 189 -31.03 15.84 13.13
N VAL A 190 -30.67 15.89 14.41
CA VAL A 190 -29.28 15.64 14.86
C VAL A 190 -28.89 14.18 14.60
N LEU A 191 -29.77 13.22 14.92
CA LEU A 191 -29.54 11.80 14.70
C LEU A 191 -29.35 11.47 13.22
N GLU A 192 -30.13 12.09 12.34
CA GLU A 192 -29.97 11.95 10.89
C GLU A 192 -28.60 12.47 10.42
N LYS A 193 -28.21 13.67 10.86
CA LYS A 193 -26.88 14.24 10.58
C LYS A 193 -25.74 13.35 11.08
N LEU A 194 -25.84 12.83 12.30
CA LEU A 194 -24.85 11.91 12.87
C LEU A 194 -24.78 10.59 12.10
N SER A 195 -25.93 10.04 11.70
CA SER A 195 -26.00 8.82 10.89
C SER A 195 -25.35 9.02 9.52
N GLN A 196 -25.58 10.17 8.88
CA GLN A 196 -24.94 10.54 7.63
C GLN A 196 -23.42 10.72 7.81
N LYS A 197 -22.98 11.35 8.91
CA LYS A 197 -21.55 11.49 9.25
C LYS A 197 -20.89 10.13 9.48
N LYS A 198 -21.54 9.21 10.22
CA LYS A 198 -21.09 7.82 10.42
C LYS A 198 -20.92 7.09 9.08
N LYS A 199 -21.89 7.21 8.17
CA LYS A 199 -21.79 6.64 6.80
C LYS A 199 -20.61 7.24 6.02
N LYS A 200 -20.41 8.56 6.05
CA LYS A 200 -19.28 9.24 5.40
C LYS A 200 -17.93 8.78 5.97
N THR A 201 -17.79 8.72 7.30
CA THR A 201 -16.58 8.24 7.97
C THR A 201 -16.27 6.79 7.63
N LYS A 202 -17.28 5.90 7.63
CA LYS A 202 -17.11 4.49 7.24
C LYS A 202 -16.62 4.36 5.79
N ARG A 203 -17.19 5.12 4.85
CA ARG A 203 -16.70 5.15 3.45
C ARG A 203 -15.27 5.69 3.36
N GLY A 204 -14.93 6.71 4.15
CA GLY A 204 -13.56 7.23 4.22
C GLY A 204 -12.57 6.17 4.70
N ALA A 205 -12.91 5.43 5.75
CA ALA A 205 -12.08 4.34 6.27
C ALA A 205 -11.89 3.20 5.24
N GLN A 206 -12.95 2.81 4.53
CA GLN A 206 -12.86 1.81 3.45
C GLN A 206 -11.92 2.25 2.33
N ARG A 207 -12.02 3.51 1.87
CA ARG A 207 -11.10 4.06 0.85
C ARG A 207 -9.64 4.07 1.31
N LEU A 208 -9.38 4.38 2.58
CA LEU A 208 -8.03 4.33 3.13
C LEU A 208 -7.49 2.91 3.23
N GLN A 209 -8.35 1.94 3.57
CA GLN A 209 -7.97 0.53 3.59
C GLN A 209 -7.64 0.01 2.18
N GLU A 210 -8.40 0.41 1.17
CA GLU A 210 -8.13 0.09 -0.24
C GLU A 210 -6.82 0.72 -0.72
N ARG A 211 -6.61 2.01 -0.48
CA ARG A 211 -5.31 2.67 -0.77
C ARG A 211 -4.13 2.01 -0.08
N ARG A 212 -4.31 1.56 1.16
CA ARG A 212 -3.25 0.82 1.87
C ARG A 212 -2.93 -0.51 1.18
N ARG A 213 -3.94 -1.20 0.63
CA ARG A 213 -3.75 -2.42 -0.15
C ARG A 213 -3.03 -2.12 -1.47
N GLU A 214 -3.44 -1.08 -2.19
CA GLU A 214 -2.78 -0.63 -3.42
C GLU A 214 -1.29 -0.29 -3.19
N VAL A 215 -0.98 0.39 -2.08
CA VAL A 215 0.41 0.70 -1.71
C VAL A 215 1.20 -0.58 -1.42
N ALA A 216 0.62 -1.52 -0.69
CA ALA A 216 1.26 -2.80 -0.41
C ALA A 216 1.50 -3.64 -1.68
N GLU A 217 0.51 -3.69 -2.59
CA GLU A 217 0.63 -4.37 -3.88
C GLU A 217 1.73 -3.73 -4.74
N LYS A 218 1.78 -2.39 -4.83
CA LYS A 218 2.85 -1.69 -5.55
C LYS A 218 4.23 -1.95 -4.94
N ALA A 219 4.35 -1.92 -3.62
CA ALA A 219 5.61 -2.20 -2.93
C ALA A 219 6.08 -3.64 -3.14
N ALA A 220 5.16 -4.61 -3.12
CA ALA A 220 5.46 -6.01 -3.41
C ALA A 220 5.92 -6.20 -4.85
N GLY A 221 5.23 -5.59 -5.82
CA GLY A 221 5.62 -5.64 -7.24
C GLY A 221 7.00 -5.04 -7.49
N GLU A 222 7.32 -3.90 -6.87
CA GLU A 222 8.67 -3.30 -6.97
C GLU A 222 9.73 -4.17 -6.30
N THR A 223 9.42 -4.79 -5.16
CA THR A 223 10.33 -5.73 -4.48
C THR A 223 10.64 -6.94 -5.37
N GLU A 224 9.62 -7.53 -6.00
CA GLU A 224 9.79 -8.64 -6.95
C GLU A 224 10.62 -8.21 -8.17
N ARG A 225 10.32 -7.05 -8.74
CA ARG A 225 11.05 -6.48 -9.88
C ARG A 225 12.54 -6.30 -9.56
N VAL A 226 12.86 -5.70 -8.41
CA VAL A 226 14.25 -5.53 -7.96
C VAL A 226 14.92 -6.88 -7.71
N THR A 227 14.25 -7.80 -7.01
CA THR A 227 14.79 -9.14 -6.75
C THR A 227 15.10 -9.91 -8.04
N ALA A 228 14.19 -9.84 -9.02
CA ALA A 228 14.37 -10.46 -10.33
C ALA A 228 15.55 -9.84 -11.11
N LEU A 229 15.72 -8.52 -11.05
CA LEU A 229 16.84 -7.82 -11.67
C LEU A 229 18.18 -8.27 -11.07
N PHE A 230 18.30 -8.34 -9.74
CA PHE A 230 19.52 -8.81 -9.08
C PHE A 230 19.80 -10.29 -9.30
N ARG A 231 18.77 -11.12 -9.52
CA ARG A 231 18.96 -12.51 -9.94
C ARG A 231 19.58 -12.56 -11.35
N ASP A 232 19.02 -11.84 -12.30
CA ASP A 232 19.51 -11.79 -13.68
C ASP A 232 20.93 -11.21 -13.79
N ILE A 233 21.27 -10.18 -13.01
CA ILE A 233 22.66 -9.66 -12.94
C ILE A 233 23.63 -10.75 -12.48
N ARG A 234 23.27 -11.53 -11.45
CA ARG A 234 24.11 -12.63 -10.96
C ARG A 234 24.30 -13.71 -12.02
N GLU A 235 23.22 -14.13 -12.67
CA GLU A 235 23.26 -15.11 -13.76
C GLU A 235 24.16 -14.64 -14.92
N GLN A 236 24.09 -13.36 -15.30
CA GLN A 236 24.96 -12.79 -16.33
C GLN A 236 26.43 -12.71 -15.90
N LEU A 237 26.71 -12.36 -14.64
CA LEU A 237 28.07 -12.35 -14.10
C LEU A 237 28.68 -13.76 -14.05
N GLU A 238 27.92 -14.76 -13.59
CA GLU A 238 28.34 -16.17 -13.58
C GLU A 238 28.62 -16.68 -15.00
N ALA A 239 27.79 -16.30 -15.98
CA ALA A 239 28.01 -16.64 -17.38
C ALA A 239 29.27 -15.98 -17.95
N LEU A 240 29.53 -14.71 -17.63
CA LEU A 240 30.74 -14.00 -18.03
C LEU A 240 32.00 -14.62 -17.41
N GLU A 241 31.97 -14.94 -16.12
CA GLU A 241 33.05 -15.63 -15.42
C GLU A 241 33.35 -16.98 -16.08
N LYS A 242 32.33 -17.81 -16.30
CA LYS A 242 32.48 -19.11 -16.96
C LYS A 242 33.10 -18.99 -18.35
N ARG A 243 32.69 -17.98 -19.12
CA ARG A 243 33.26 -17.69 -20.44
C ARG A 243 34.75 -17.34 -20.34
N LEU A 244 35.13 -16.41 -19.45
CA LEU A 244 36.52 -16.00 -19.27
C LEU A 244 37.42 -17.16 -18.83
N LEU A 245 36.95 -18.00 -17.89
CA LEU A 245 37.68 -19.19 -17.47
C LEU A 245 37.85 -20.20 -18.61
N SER A 246 36.82 -20.36 -19.46
CA SER A 246 36.90 -21.20 -20.66
C SER A 246 37.90 -20.65 -21.68
N ASP A 247 37.92 -19.33 -21.90
CA ASP A 247 38.85 -18.68 -22.82
C ASP A 247 40.31 -18.84 -22.34
N ILE A 248 40.57 -18.67 -21.04
CA ILE A 248 41.88 -18.92 -20.42
C ILE A 248 42.29 -20.39 -20.61
N SER A 249 41.39 -21.34 -20.33
CA SER A 249 41.68 -22.78 -20.49
C SER A 249 42.00 -23.11 -21.94
N SER A 250 41.23 -22.58 -22.90
CA SER A 250 41.46 -22.80 -24.32
C SER A 250 42.80 -22.24 -24.81
N GLN A 251 43.18 -21.04 -24.37
CA GLN A 251 44.48 -20.47 -24.69
C GLN A 251 45.60 -21.32 -24.09
N LYS A 252 45.48 -21.70 -22.81
CA LYS A 252 46.44 -22.59 -22.14
C LYS A 252 46.63 -23.91 -22.89
N GLU A 253 45.54 -24.56 -23.31
CA GLU A 253 45.59 -25.81 -24.07
C GLU A 253 46.30 -25.64 -25.41
N LYS A 254 45.99 -24.57 -26.15
CA LYS A 254 46.65 -24.26 -27.43
C LYS A 254 48.16 -24.03 -27.26
N LEU A 255 48.56 -23.30 -26.22
CA LEU A 255 49.97 -23.09 -25.89
C LEU A 255 50.65 -24.40 -25.45
N SER A 256 49.98 -25.21 -24.63
CA SER A 256 50.49 -26.51 -24.19
C SER A 256 50.73 -27.44 -25.38
N LEU A 257 49.80 -27.52 -26.34
CA LEU A 257 49.97 -28.35 -27.54
C LEU A 257 51.18 -27.89 -28.38
N THR A 258 51.34 -26.58 -28.54
CA THR A 258 52.49 -26.01 -29.28
C THR A 258 53.81 -26.33 -28.58
N LEU A 259 53.85 -26.25 -27.25
CA LEU A 259 55.01 -26.63 -26.44
C LEU A 259 55.33 -28.12 -26.56
N THR A 260 54.31 -28.98 -26.52
CA THR A 260 54.49 -30.44 -26.66
C THR A 260 55.06 -30.81 -28.03
N ASP A 261 54.57 -30.22 -29.12
CA ASP A 261 55.11 -30.44 -30.47
C ASP A 261 56.58 -30.03 -30.58
N LEU A 262 56.94 -28.87 -30.04
CA LEU A 262 58.34 -28.41 -30.00
C LEU A 262 59.25 -29.35 -29.18
N MET A 263 58.76 -29.85 -28.04
CA MET A 263 59.50 -30.82 -27.22
C MET A 263 59.74 -32.13 -28.00
N GLU A 264 58.73 -32.63 -28.72
CA GLU A 264 58.85 -33.84 -29.53
C GLU A 264 59.84 -33.65 -30.70
N GLN A 265 59.80 -32.50 -31.38
CA GLN A 265 60.77 -32.17 -32.43
C GLN A 265 62.22 -32.12 -31.90
N LEU A 266 62.42 -31.61 -30.69
CA LEU A 266 63.74 -31.59 -30.05
C LEU A 266 64.22 -32.97 -29.64
N GLU A 267 63.33 -33.82 -29.14
CA GLU A 267 63.66 -35.19 -28.79
C GLU A 267 64.06 -36.00 -30.04
N ILE A 268 63.33 -35.86 -31.14
CA ILE A 268 63.67 -36.49 -32.44
C ILE A 268 65.05 -36.04 -32.92
N LYS A 269 65.34 -34.73 -32.85
CA LYS A 269 66.66 -34.19 -33.25
C LYS A 269 67.78 -34.71 -32.35
N LYS A 270 67.53 -34.81 -31.03
CA LYS A 270 68.49 -35.39 -30.07
C LYS A 270 68.83 -36.83 -30.47
N ASP A 271 67.82 -37.65 -30.75
CA ASP A 271 68.01 -39.06 -31.14
C ASP A 271 68.74 -39.20 -32.48
N GLU A 272 68.50 -38.30 -33.44
CA GLU A 272 69.24 -38.26 -34.70
C GLU A 272 70.72 -37.92 -34.49
N LEU A 273 71.01 -36.91 -33.67
CA LEU A 273 72.38 -36.54 -33.31
C LEU A 273 73.09 -37.68 -32.56
N SER A 274 72.45 -38.31 -31.60
CA SER A 274 73.01 -39.47 -30.88
C SER A 274 73.30 -40.65 -31.82
N ARG A 275 72.45 -40.91 -32.83
CA ARG A 275 72.73 -41.93 -33.85
C ARG A 275 73.95 -41.59 -34.69
N LYS A 276 74.09 -40.32 -35.12
CA LYS A 276 75.26 -39.85 -35.89
C LYS A 276 76.55 -39.93 -35.08
N ILE A 277 76.52 -39.52 -33.81
CA ILE A 277 77.67 -39.60 -32.89
C ILE A 277 78.12 -41.06 -32.75
N ARG A 278 77.20 -41.96 -32.41
CA ARG A 278 77.53 -43.39 -32.25
C ARG A 278 78.14 -43.98 -33.52
N HIS A 279 77.60 -43.64 -34.69
CA HIS A 279 78.12 -44.11 -35.96
C HIS A 279 79.57 -43.64 -36.20
N ILE A 280 79.85 -42.37 -35.95
CA ILE A 280 81.20 -41.80 -36.05
C ILE A 280 82.15 -42.45 -35.02
N GLU A 281 81.70 -42.65 -33.78
CA GLU A 281 82.48 -43.34 -32.74
C GLU A 281 82.81 -44.78 -33.15
N GLU A 282 81.86 -45.51 -33.73
CA GLU A 282 82.08 -46.86 -34.25
C GLU A 282 83.15 -46.86 -35.35
N LEU A 283 83.07 -45.93 -36.30
CA LEU A 283 84.05 -45.77 -37.38
C LEU A 283 85.45 -45.44 -36.86
N CYS A 284 85.55 -44.52 -35.89
CA CYS A 284 86.83 -44.15 -35.27
C CYS A 284 87.50 -45.32 -34.54
N ASN A 285 86.72 -46.29 -34.05
CA ASN A 285 87.22 -47.46 -33.33
C ASN A 285 87.46 -48.68 -34.24
N MET A 286 87.23 -48.58 -35.55
CA MET A 286 87.42 -49.68 -36.49
C MET A 286 88.92 -49.90 -36.80
N ALA A 287 89.32 -51.18 -36.85
CA ALA A 287 90.72 -51.56 -37.04
C ALA A 287 91.17 -51.62 -38.51
N ASP A 288 90.24 -51.71 -39.48
CA ASP A 288 90.56 -51.84 -40.90
C ASP A 288 90.53 -50.48 -41.63
N PRO A 289 91.68 -49.96 -42.13
CA PRO A 289 91.75 -48.66 -42.80
C PRO A 289 90.96 -48.58 -44.11
N LEU A 290 90.75 -49.71 -44.80
CA LEU A 290 90.04 -49.73 -46.08
C LEU A 290 88.55 -49.46 -45.88
N THR A 291 87.95 -50.04 -44.82
CA THR A 291 86.53 -49.85 -44.49
C THR A 291 86.21 -48.42 -44.07
N VAL A 292 87.13 -47.75 -43.36
CA VAL A 292 87.01 -46.33 -42.99
C VAL A 292 87.07 -45.42 -44.23
N LEU A 293 87.91 -45.76 -45.23
CA LEU A 293 88.09 -44.96 -46.45
C LEU A 293 87.05 -45.23 -47.55
N GLN A 294 86.37 -46.39 -47.51
CA GLN A 294 85.31 -46.75 -48.45
C GLN A 294 83.94 -46.20 -48.06
N GLU A 295 83.81 -45.68 -46.85
CA GLU A 295 82.58 -45.05 -46.44
C GLU A 295 82.32 -43.81 -47.29
N ARG A 296 81.19 -43.80 -48.00
CA ARG A 296 80.78 -42.66 -48.79
C ARG A 296 80.47 -41.52 -47.83
N GLU A 297 81.13 -40.39 -48.03
CA GLU A 297 80.69 -39.11 -47.47
C GLU A 297 79.28 -38.77 -47.99
N SER A 298 78.23 -39.37 -47.41
CA SER A 298 76.87 -38.82 -47.50
C SER A 298 76.72 -37.53 -46.68
N HIS A 299 77.82 -37.09 -46.06
CA HIS A 299 77.91 -35.92 -45.18
C HIS A 299 78.41 -34.65 -45.90
N GLY A 300 78.76 -34.73 -47.19
CA GLY A 300 79.35 -33.63 -47.96
C GLY A 300 78.39 -32.62 -48.60
N ALA A 301 77.19 -32.40 -48.05
CA ALA A 301 76.28 -31.36 -48.52
C ALA A 301 75.44 -30.72 -47.39
N ALA A 302 76.07 -30.40 -46.25
CA ALA A 302 75.43 -29.51 -45.27
C ALA A 302 76.36 -28.74 -44.32
N ASP A 303 77.67 -28.96 -44.30
CA ASP A 303 78.56 -28.21 -43.39
C ASP A 303 79.67 -27.51 -44.17
N ASN A 304 79.32 -26.35 -44.72
CA ASN A 304 80.30 -25.32 -45.05
C ASN A 304 79.80 -23.97 -44.49
N GLU A 305 79.64 -23.91 -43.16
CA GLU A 305 79.62 -22.66 -42.39
C GLU A 305 80.44 -22.84 -41.11
N GLY A 306 81.75 -23.03 -41.27
CA GLY A 306 82.70 -22.68 -40.24
C GLY A 306 82.74 -21.16 -40.10
N GLY A 307 82.19 -20.63 -39.00
CA GLY A 307 82.45 -19.26 -38.58
C GLY A 307 81.22 -18.38 -38.33
N ARG A 308 80.26 -18.82 -37.52
CA ARG A 308 79.48 -17.88 -36.70
C ARG A 308 78.95 -18.54 -35.44
N GLU A 309 79.26 -17.89 -34.33
CA GLU A 309 78.82 -18.22 -32.99
C GLU A 309 77.30 -18.44 -32.91
N ARG A 310 76.91 -19.45 -32.12
CA ARG A 310 75.65 -19.49 -31.36
C ARG A 310 74.37 -19.51 -32.20
N HIS A 311 74.01 -20.68 -32.72
CA HIS A 311 72.60 -21.02 -32.95
C HIS A 311 72.15 -21.98 -31.85
N ASP A 312 71.94 -21.39 -30.67
CA ASP A 312 70.92 -21.88 -29.75
C ASP A 312 69.68 -22.14 -30.61
N ILE A 313 69.05 -23.31 -30.48
CA ILE A 313 67.73 -23.59 -31.07
C ILE A 313 66.90 -22.32 -30.88
N LYS A 314 66.52 -21.65 -31.97
CA LYS A 314 65.54 -20.56 -31.90
C LYS A 314 64.24 -21.22 -31.48
N VAL A 315 64.05 -21.37 -30.17
CA VAL A 315 62.76 -21.64 -29.57
C VAL A 315 61.87 -20.52 -30.12
N PRO A 316 60.88 -20.82 -30.96
CA PRO A 316 59.95 -19.80 -31.40
C PRO A 316 59.40 -19.14 -30.14
N ALA A 317 59.25 -17.81 -30.13
CA ALA A 317 58.56 -17.14 -29.03
C ALA A 317 57.20 -17.83 -28.89
N VAL A 318 57.04 -18.60 -27.82
CA VAL A 318 55.77 -19.23 -27.48
C VAL A 318 54.83 -18.06 -27.26
N GLY A 319 53.69 -18.05 -27.94
CA GLY A 319 52.70 -17.00 -27.71
C GLY A 319 52.37 -16.95 -26.21
N ASP A 320 52.30 -15.77 -25.63
CA ASP A 320 51.82 -15.64 -24.26
C ASP A 320 50.29 -15.78 -24.23
N LEU A 321 49.74 -15.93 -23.01
CA LEU A 321 48.32 -15.72 -22.82
C LEU A 321 47.97 -14.30 -23.27
N ASP A 322 46.88 -14.17 -24.02
CA ASP A 322 46.40 -12.87 -24.48
C ASP A 322 45.61 -12.21 -23.34
N VAL A 323 46.35 -11.70 -22.37
CA VAL A 323 45.83 -11.06 -21.15
C VAL A 323 45.03 -9.80 -21.48
N ASP A 324 45.42 -9.08 -22.53
CA ASP A 324 44.74 -7.89 -23.00
C ASP A 324 43.35 -8.26 -23.54
N LEU A 325 43.25 -9.30 -24.38
CA LEU A 325 41.95 -9.80 -24.87
C LEU A 325 41.04 -10.29 -23.74
N ILE A 326 41.59 -10.97 -22.72
CA ILE A 326 40.82 -11.40 -21.54
C ILE A 326 40.28 -10.18 -20.78
N SER A 327 41.13 -9.17 -20.58
CA SER A 327 40.77 -7.93 -19.87
C SER A 327 39.70 -7.14 -20.63
N GLU A 328 39.85 -6.99 -21.95
CA GLU A 328 38.86 -6.35 -22.82
C GLU A 328 37.52 -7.10 -22.83
N THR A 329 37.55 -8.43 -22.83
CA THR A 329 36.34 -9.26 -22.75
C THR A 329 35.62 -9.07 -21.42
N LEU A 330 36.36 -8.98 -20.31
CA LEU A 330 35.81 -8.68 -18.99
C LEU A 330 35.15 -7.29 -18.96
N LEU A 331 35.88 -6.26 -19.38
CA LEU A 331 35.39 -4.87 -19.36
C LEU A 331 34.16 -4.70 -20.27
N THR A 332 34.22 -5.24 -21.49
CA THR A 332 33.10 -5.20 -22.44
C THR A 332 31.89 -5.97 -21.90
N GLY A 333 32.12 -7.14 -21.29
CA GLY A 333 31.06 -7.94 -20.66
C GLY A 333 30.37 -7.20 -19.51
N LEU A 334 31.15 -6.61 -18.60
CA LEU A 334 30.61 -5.80 -17.49
C LEU A 334 29.85 -4.57 -18.00
N ALA A 335 30.37 -3.88 -19.01
CA ALA A 335 29.70 -2.73 -19.61
C ALA A 335 28.36 -3.13 -20.28
N ALA A 336 28.30 -4.30 -20.92
CA ALA A 336 27.07 -4.83 -21.51
C ALA A 336 26.03 -5.16 -20.42
N ILE A 337 26.44 -5.76 -19.31
CA ILE A 337 25.54 -6.04 -18.16
C ILE A 337 24.96 -4.74 -17.63
N VAL A 338 25.81 -3.73 -17.37
CA VAL A 338 25.36 -2.42 -16.87
C VAL A 338 24.38 -1.75 -17.83
N THR A 339 24.67 -1.78 -19.13
CA THR A 339 23.79 -1.23 -20.18
C THR A 339 22.44 -1.97 -20.21
N GLY A 340 22.45 -3.30 -20.13
CA GLY A 340 21.23 -4.11 -20.08
C GLY A 340 20.38 -3.81 -18.84
N VAL A 341 21.01 -3.62 -17.68
CA VAL A 341 20.34 -3.23 -16.44
C VAL A 341 19.69 -1.86 -16.57
N LYS A 342 20.43 -0.85 -17.05
CA LYS A 342 19.89 0.49 -17.30
C LYS A 342 18.66 0.44 -18.22
N GLY A 343 18.74 -0.34 -19.30
CA GLY A 343 17.65 -0.57 -20.25
C GLY A 343 16.36 -1.08 -19.59
N ARG A 344 16.48 -2.02 -18.65
CA ARG A 344 15.32 -2.59 -17.92
C ARG A 344 14.76 -1.63 -16.87
N ILE A 345 15.60 -0.82 -16.22
CA ILE A 345 15.16 0.12 -15.18
C ILE A 345 14.50 1.36 -15.81
N TYR A 346 15.21 2.04 -16.71
CA TYR A 346 14.84 3.37 -17.18
C TYR A 346 14.22 3.38 -18.58
N GLY A 347 14.28 2.27 -19.30
CA GLY A 347 13.94 2.21 -20.73
C GLY A 347 15.18 2.48 -21.59
N GLN A 348 14.95 2.86 -22.85
CA GLN A 348 16.01 3.08 -23.82
C GLN A 348 16.72 4.42 -23.55
N GLU A 349 18.05 4.39 -23.46
CA GLU A 349 18.85 5.62 -23.43
C GLU A 349 18.80 6.32 -24.78
N ALA A 350 18.54 7.63 -24.78
CA ALA A 350 18.53 8.43 -26.00
C ALA A 350 19.95 8.89 -26.40
N THR A 351 20.78 7.95 -26.86
CA THR A 351 22.22 8.16 -27.16
C THR A 351 22.51 9.15 -28.29
N ASP A 352 21.61 9.25 -29.27
CA ASP A 352 21.73 10.12 -30.45
C ASP A 352 20.85 11.38 -30.34
N LEU A 353 20.75 11.93 -29.13
CA LEU A 353 19.96 13.14 -28.92
C LEU A 353 20.77 14.39 -29.30
N LEU A 354 20.34 15.04 -30.38
CA LEU A 354 20.97 16.24 -30.93
C LEU A 354 19.97 17.40 -31.02
N LEU A 355 20.45 18.60 -30.75
CA LEU A 355 19.71 19.85 -30.91
C LEU A 355 19.44 20.16 -32.38
N ASP A 356 18.25 20.65 -32.68
CA ASP A 356 17.84 21.07 -34.02
C ASP A 356 18.02 22.58 -34.20
N ILE A 357 19.04 22.93 -34.97
CA ILE A 357 19.39 24.32 -35.33
C ILE A 357 18.24 25.02 -36.09
N ASN A 358 17.38 24.27 -36.78
CA ASN A 358 16.23 24.85 -37.47
C ASN A 358 15.14 25.31 -36.49
N THR A 359 15.11 24.77 -35.28
CA THR A 359 14.16 25.19 -34.23
C THR A 359 14.74 26.25 -33.30
N ALA A 360 16.07 26.30 -33.17
CA ALA A 360 16.78 27.17 -32.24
C ALA A 360 16.50 28.65 -32.52
N GLY A 361 16.10 29.41 -31.51
CA GLY A 361 16.01 30.88 -31.60
C GLY A 361 17.37 31.53 -31.87
N ASN A 362 17.37 32.75 -32.40
CA ASN A 362 18.60 33.44 -32.80
C ASN A 362 19.52 33.80 -31.62
N ASP A 363 18.99 33.84 -30.40
CA ASP A 363 19.75 34.09 -29.17
C ASP A 363 20.28 32.79 -28.52
N VAL A 364 20.13 31.64 -29.20
CA VAL A 364 20.63 30.33 -28.72
C VAL A 364 21.85 29.92 -29.54
N SER A 365 23.03 29.96 -28.92
CA SER A 365 24.24 29.36 -29.50
C SER A 365 24.19 27.84 -29.35
N VAL A 366 24.39 27.11 -30.46
CA VAL A 366 24.43 25.64 -30.49
C VAL A 366 25.83 25.20 -30.91
N SER A 367 26.43 24.29 -30.15
CA SER A 367 27.77 23.75 -30.44
C SER A 367 27.82 22.93 -31.74
N GLY A 368 29.03 22.72 -32.28
CA GLY A 368 29.24 21.91 -33.48
C GLY A 368 28.82 20.43 -33.33
N ASP A 369 28.94 19.86 -32.13
CA ASP A 369 28.44 18.51 -31.82
C ASP A 369 26.91 18.47 -31.59
N ARG A 370 26.24 19.64 -31.60
CA ARG A 370 24.81 19.82 -31.37
C ARG A 370 24.31 19.22 -30.05
N LYS A 371 25.18 19.10 -29.04
CA LYS A 371 24.80 18.64 -27.69
C LYS A 371 24.80 19.75 -26.65
N PHE A 372 25.30 20.95 -26.98
CA PHE A 372 25.38 22.08 -26.05
C PHE A 372 24.59 23.28 -26.59
N ALA A 373 23.77 23.88 -25.73
CA ALA A 373 23.04 25.12 -25.98
C ALA A 373 23.37 26.13 -24.90
N SER A 374 23.64 27.38 -25.28
CA SER A 374 23.82 28.48 -24.34
C SER A 374 23.15 29.74 -24.85
N PHE A 375 22.78 30.63 -23.93
CA PHE A 375 22.31 31.95 -24.29
C PHE A 375 23.43 32.76 -24.96
N SER A 376 23.09 33.55 -25.98
CA SER A 376 23.99 34.46 -26.67
C SER A 376 23.30 35.79 -26.94
N LEU A 377 23.95 36.88 -26.52
CA LEU A 377 23.55 38.25 -26.89
C LEU A 377 23.82 38.56 -28.37
N THR A 378 24.62 37.73 -29.06
CA THR A 378 24.91 37.90 -30.48
C THR A 378 23.92 37.09 -31.30
N ASP A 379 23.26 37.73 -32.26
CA ASP A 379 22.39 37.05 -33.23
C ASP A 379 23.17 35.95 -33.98
N GLN A 380 22.78 34.70 -33.75
CA GLN A 380 23.42 33.53 -34.33
C GLN A 380 23.09 33.33 -35.82
N ARG A 381 22.16 34.11 -36.39
CA ARG A 381 21.78 34.09 -37.82
C ARG A 381 21.44 32.69 -38.35
N HIS A 382 20.81 31.89 -37.51
CA HIS A 382 20.35 30.56 -37.86
C HIS A 382 19.31 30.60 -39.02
N PRO A 383 19.09 29.48 -39.75
CA PRO A 383 18.27 29.47 -40.96
C PRO A 383 16.81 29.85 -40.74
N GLN A 384 16.26 30.81 -41.50
CA GLN A 384 14.84 31.18 -41.37
C GLN A 384 13.93 30.05 -41.84
N THR A 385 13.23 29.42 -40.89
CA THR A 385 12.35 28.26 -41.09
C THR A 385 11.05 28.46 -40.30
N PRO A 386 9.92 27.86 -40.72
CA PRO A 386 8.67 27.92 -39.97
C PRO A 386 8.76 27.32 -38.55
N GLU A 387 9.68 26.40 -38.32
CA GLU A 387 9.86 25.68 -37.05
C GLU A 387 10.69 26.44 -36.01
N ARG A 388 11.32 27.55 -36.42
CA ARG A 388 12.18 28.40 -35.59
C ARG A 388 11.40 29.15 -34.54
N PHE A 389 11.84 29.10 -33.28
CA PHE A 389 11.36 30.04 -32.26
C PHE A 389 11.82 31.47 -32.57
N GLN A 390 10.87 32.41 -32.65
CA GLN A 390 11.14 33.77 -33.15
C GLN A 390 11.57 34.76 -32.05
N LEU A 391 10.96 34.67 -30.86
CA LEU A 391 11.08 35.70 -29.81
C LEU A 391 11.71 35.18 -28.51
N VAL A 392 11.93 33.88 -28.41
CA VAL A 392 12.32 33.23 -27.16
C VAL A 392 13.55 32.35 -27.40
N PRO A 393 14.58 32.41 -26.52
CA PRO A 393 15.80 31.63 -26.65
C PRO A 393 15.57 30.16 -26.30
N GLN A 394 14.96 29.43 -27.24
CA GLN A 394 14.59 28.03 -27.10
C GLN A 394 15.05 27.20 -28.28
N THR A 395 15.18 25.90 -28.05
CA THR A 395 15.47 24.92 -29.11
C THR A 395 14.84 23.58 -28.77
N LEU A 396 14.56 22.78 -29.80
CA LEU A 396 14.10 21.40 -29.67
C LEU A 396 15.19 20.43 -30.14
N SER A 397 15.06 19.16 -29.75
CA SER A 397 15.83 18.08 -30.34
C SER A 397 15.36 17.77 -31.76
N SER A 398 16.28 17.30 -32.59
CA SER A 398 15.98 16.79 -33.95
C SER A 398 15.18 15.49 -33.93
N ARG A 399 15.45 14.62 -32.95
CA ARG A 399 14.71 13.38 -32.72
C ARG A 399 13.50 13.63 -31.82
N SER A 400 12.41 12.92 -32.08
CA SER A 400 11.23 12.84 -31.21
C SER A 400 10.94 11.42 -30.72
N PHE A 401 10.11 11.33 -29.68
CA PHE A 401 9.69 10.10 -29.03
C PHE A 401 8.17 9.93 -29.19
N PRO A 402 7.72 9.09 -30.14
CA PRO A 402 6.29 8.84 -30.37
C PRO A 402 5.68 7.81 -29.40
N SER A 403 6.53 7.01 -28.74
CA SER A 403 6.13 5.88 -27.89
C SER A 403 7.32 5.38 -27.08
N GLY A 404 7.06 4.55 -26.08
CA GLY A 404 8.05 3.82 -25.29
C GLY A 404 8.56 4.56 -24.06
N ARG A 405 9.50 3.89 -23.38
CA ARG A 405 10.21 4.40 -22.20
C ARG A 405 11.60 4.86 -22.62
N HIS A 406 11.89 6.14 -22.43
CA HIS A 406 13.17 6.75 -22.80
C HIS A 406 13.74 7.55 -21.64
N TYR A 407 15.05 7.68 -21.59
CA TYR A 407 15.69 8.63 -20.69
C TYR A 407 16.90 9.30 -21.35
N TRP A 408 17.21 10.49 -20.88
CA TRP A 408 18.42 11.22 -21.22
C TRP A 408 18.90 12.00 -20.00
N GLU A 409 20.17 12.35 -20.03
CA GLU A 409 20.82 13.10 -18.97
C GLU A 409 21.35 14.40 -19.53
N VAL A 410 21.17 15.47 -18.76
CA VAL A 410 21.68 16.79 -19.08
C VAL A 410 22.52 17.31 -17.93
N GLU A 411 23.54 18.08 -18.27
CA GLU A 411 24.27 18.93 -17.34
C GLU A 411 23.86 20.38 -17.59
N VAL A 412 23.65 21.14 -16.52
CA VAL A 412 23.15 22.51 -16.58
C VAL A 412 24.10 23.49 -15.90
N SER A 413 23.99 24.77 -16.22
CA SER A 413 24.74 25.83 -15.55
C SER A 413 24.31 26.04 -14.09
N GLU A 414 25.26 26.41 -13.23
CA GLU A 414 25.02 26.82 -11.83
C GLU A 414 24.44 28.23 -11.72
N SER A 415 24.73 29.08 -12.71
CA SER A 415 24.23 30.45 -12.84
C SER A 415 23.29 30.58 -14.05
N GLY A 416 22.62 31.72 -14.16
CA GLY A 416 21.66 32.01 -15.22
C GLY A 416 20.32 31.26 -15.10
N GLU A 417 19.40 31.56 -16.00
CA GLU A 417 18.08 30.94 -16.04
C GLU A 417 17.99 29.93 -17.18
N TRP A 418 17.48 28.74 -16.89
CA TRP A 418 17.35 27.70 -17.90
C TRP A 418 16.11 26.85 -17.65
N GLY A 419 15.67 26.18 -18.71
CA GLY A 419 14.53 25.28 -18.71
C GLY A 419 14.88 24.01 -19.46
N VAL A 420 14.59 22.86 -18.86
CA VAL A 420 14.77 21.54 -19.48
C VAL A 420 13.45 20.78 -19.45
N GLY A 421 13.07 20.18 -20.58
CA GLY A 421 11.76 19.57 -20.66
C GLY A 421 11.48 18.87 -21.98
N VAL A 422 10.21 18.79 -22.32
CA VAL A 422 9.73 18.25 -23.59
C VAL A 422 8.57 19.09 -24.15
N ALA A 423 8.42 19.07 -25.47
CA ALA A 423 7.34 19.76 -26.16
C ALA A 423 6.87 18.96 -27.38
N TYR A 424 5.62 19.13 -27.75
CA TYR A 424 5.11 18.69 -29.05
C TYR A 424 5.69 19.55 -30.17
N PRO A 425 5.82 19.00 -31.40
CA PRO A 425 6.22 19.77 -32.56
C PRO A 425 5.20 20.87 -32.92
N SER A 426 3.93 20.68 -32.54
CA SER A 426 2.82 21.62 -32.76
C SER A 426 2.82 22.86 -31.86
N ILE A 427 3.82 23.01 -30.97
CA ILE A 427 4.00 24.22 -30.15
C ILE A 427 4.12 25.47 -31.03
N GLU A 428 3.50 26.57 -30.60
CA GLU A 428 3.58 27.87 -31.28
C GLU A 428 5.04 28.37 -31.32
N ARG A 429 5.40 29.14 -32.35
CA ARG A 429 6.79 29.57 -32.59
C ARG A 429 7.06 31.06 -32.43
N GLY A 430 6.05 31.92 -32.56
CA GLY A 430 6.22 33.38 -32.55
C GLY A 430 5.24 34.18 -31.67
N GLU A 431 4.26 33.53 -31.03
CA GLU A 431 3.32 34.19 -30.12
C GLU A 431 3.73 33.99 -28.65
N GLY A 432 3.12 34.72 -27.70
CA GLY A 432 3.41 34.56 -26.26
C GLY A 432 3.19 33.15 -25.69
N GLN A 433 2.49 32.27 -26.43
CA GLN A 433 2.31 30.85 -26.10
C GLN A 433 3.48 29.96 -26.55
N SER A 434 4.50 30.49 -27.24
CA SER A 434 5.65 29.70 -27.73
C SER A 434 6.61 29.25 -26.63
N TRP A 435 6.52 29.81 -25.44
CA TRP A 435 7.39 29.49 -24.32
C TRP A 435 7.07 28.08 -23.80
N ILE A 436 8.08 27.20 -23.76
CA ILE A 436 7.99 25.85 -23.20
C ILE A 436 7.42 25.95 -21.77
N GLY A 437 6.57 25.00 -21.35
CA GLY A 437 5.82 25.04 -20.10
C GLY A 437 4.61 25.98 -20.09
N ASN A 438 4.63 27.11 -20.81
CA ASN A 438 3.55 28.12 -20.78
C ASN A 438 2.45 27.86 -21.83
N ASN A 439 2.20 26.59 -22.13
CA ASN A 439 1.13 26.10 -22.98
C ASN A 439 0.80 24.65 -22.60
N ASN A 440 -0.29 24.13 -23.16
CA ASN A 440 -0.71 22.74 -22.93
C ASN A 440 0.03 21.71 -23.80
N LYS A 441 1.04 22.12 -24.57
CA LYS A 441 1.83 21.30 -25.49
C LYS A 441 3.24 21.02 -25.00
N SER A 442 3.59 21.48 -23.80
CA SER A 442 4.95 21.38 -23.27
C SER A 442 5.01 21.26 -21.75
N TRP A 443 6.08 20.66 -21.26
CA TRP A 443 6.34 20.36 -19.85
C TRP A 443 7.79 20.70 -19.55
N CYS A 444 8.04 21.56 -18.58
CA CYS A 444 9.36 22.09 -18.30
C CYS A 444 9.72 22.04 -16.82
N LEU A 445 10.99 21.84 -16.53
CA LEU A 445 11.62 22.16 -15.25
C LEU A 445 12.49 23.40 -15.46
N TYR A 446 12.15 24.48 -14.77
CA TYR A 446 12.86 25.76 -14.78
C TYR A 446 13.78 25.90 -13.57
N ARG A 447 14.91 26.58 -13.81
CA ARG A 447 15.72 27.26 -12.80
C ARG A 447 15.66 28.77 -13.07
N TRP A 448 15.37 29.54 -12.04
CA TRP A 448 15.31 31.01 -12.08
C TRP A 448 16.54 31.65 -11.42
N HIS A 449 16.79 32.94 -11.67
CA HIS A 449 17.96 33.66 -11.15
C HIS A 449 18.08 33.64 -9.62
N ASN A 450 16.94 33.60 -8.92
CA ASN A 450 16.87 33.51 -7.45
C ASN A 450 17.11 32.09 -6.90
N ASN A 451 17.66 31.18 -7.73
CA ASN A 451 17.91 29.78 -7.42
C ASN A 451 16.64 29.00 -7.04
N ASN A 452 15.48 29.48 -7.46
CA ASN A 452 14.22 28.78 -7.34
C ASN A 452 14.01 27.84 -8.53
N TYR A 453 13.31 26.74 -8.30
CA TYR A 453 13.00 25.76 -9.33
C TYR A 453 11.51 25.54 -9.41
N THR A 454 10.98 25.54 -10.63
CA THR A 454 9.54 25.29 -10.88
C THR A 454 9.36 24.24 -11.94
N ALA A 455 8.42 23.34 -11.71
CA ALA A 455 7.89 22.46 -12.74
C ALA A 455 6.65 23.14 -13.34
N THR A 456 6.69 23.45 -14.63
CA THR A 456 5.69 24.26 -15.32
C THR A 456 5.07 23.51 -16.50
N HIS A 457 3.74 23.52 -16.57
CA HIS A 457 2.93 23.01 -17.68
C HIS A 457 1.60 23.78 -17.72
N ASP A 458 1.11 24.13 -18.91
CA ASP A 458 -0.14 24.87 -19.09
C ASP A 458 -0.18 26.17 -18.26
N SER A 459 0.97 26.86 -18.20
CA SER A 459 1.17 28.09 -17.42
C SER A 459 0.88 27.94 -15.92
N LYS A 460 0.99 26.72 -15.39
CA LYS A 460 0.84 26.41 -13.97
C LYS A 460 2.18 26.00 -13.41
N ASP A 461 2.69 26.83 -12.51
CA ASP A 461 3.95 26.59 -11.82
C ASP A 461 3.74 25.77 -10.55
N THR A 462 4.56 24.73 -10.41
CA THR A 462 4.71 23.99 -9.17
C THR A 462 6.12 24.19 -8.65
N GLN A 463 6.27 24.92 -7.54
CA GLN A 463 7.58 25.08 -6.90
C GLN A 463 8.09 23.74 -6.38
N LEU A 464 9.37 23.48 -6.59
CA LEU A 464 10.01 22.28 -6.05
C LEU A 464 10.18 22.40 -4.53
N PRO A 465 10.07 21.30 -3.79
CA PRO A 465 10.15 21.33 -2.33
C PRO A 465 11.58 21.54 -1.80
N HIS A 466 12.59 21.37 -2.66
CA HIS A 466 13.99 21.56 -2.34
C HIS A 466 14.73 22.12 -3.56
N VAL A 467 15.83 22.82 -3.30
CA VAL A 467 16.75 23.31 -4.32
C VAL A 467 17.73 22.18 -4.69
N PRO A 468 17.81 21.77 -5.97
CA PRO A 468 18.83 20.84 -6.44
C PRO A 468 20.25 21.33 -6.12
N SER A 469 21.10 20.40 -5.70
CA SER A 469 22.51 20.62 -5.34
C SER A 469 23.50 20.14 -6.41
N CYS A 470 23.02 19.35 -7.38
CA CYS A 470 23.79 18.76 -8.46
C CYS A 470 23.31 19.29 -9.82
N ARG A 471 24.26 19.44 -10.74
CA ARG A 471 24.04 19.95 -12.10
C ARG A 471 23.54 18.89 -13.08
N ARG A 472 23.60 17.61 -12.69
CA ARG A 472 23.19 16.51 -13.55
C ARG A 472 21.73 16.16 -13.29
N ILE A 473 20.91 16.34 -14.31
CA ILE A 473 19.48 16.05 -14.27
C ILE A 473 19.19 14.92 -15.25
N ARG A 474 18.54 13.87 -14.76
CA ARG A 474 17.96 12.82 -15.61
C ARG A 474 16.50 13.13 -15.86
N ILE A 475 16.12 13.12 -17.13
CA ILE A 475 14.74 13.19 -17.57
C ILE A 475 14.34 11.80 -18.04
N SER A 476 13.23 11.28 -17.51
CA SER A 476 12.66 9.98 -17.85
C SER A 476 11.24 10.15 -18.36
N LEU A 477 11.03 9.68 -19.59
CA LEU A 477 9.75 9.67 -20.29
C LEU A 477 9.22 8.24 -20.33
N ASP A 478 8.01 8.04 -19.83
CA ASP A 478 7.20 6.83 -20.04
C ASP A 478 5.95 7.26 -20.81
N TYR A 479 6.00 7.11 -22.13
CA TYR A 479 5.00 7.68 -23.02
C TYR A 479 3.62 7.04 -22.79
N GLU A 480 3.56 5.71 -22.76
CA GLU A 480 2.32 4.95 -22.58
C GLU A 480 1.72 5.14 -21.19
N ALA A 481 2.55 5.22 -20.14
CA ALA A 481 2.06 5.53 -18.79
C ALA A 481 1.72 7.01 -18.59
N GLY A 482 2.04 7.87 -19.57
CA GLY A 482 1.78 9.30 -19.50
C GLY A 482 2.60 10.00 -18.43
N ARG A 483 3.86 9.59 -18.21
CA ARG A 483 4.72 10.12 -17.13
C ARG A 483 5.98 10.75 -17.68
N LEU A 484 6.27 11.97 -17.23
CA LEU A 484 7.56 12.64 -17.43
C LEU A 484 8.14 12.97 -16.06
N SER A 485 9.29 12.41 -15.72
CA SER A 485 9.91 12.55 -14.40
C SER A 485 11.30 13.14 -14.48
N PHE A 486 11.63 13.99 -13.52
CA PHE A 486 12.92 14.66 -13.38
C PHE A 486 13.60 14.18 -12.10
N TYR A 487 14.89 13.85 -12.21
CA TYR A 487 15.72 13.38 -11.10
C TYR A 487 17.03 14.14 -11.07
N GLU A 488 17.45 14.54 -9.88
CA GLU A 488 18.79 15.03 -9.61
C GLU A 488 19.69 13.82 -9.37
N LEU A 489 20.79 13.72 -10.13
CA LEU A 489 21.77 12.63 -10.03
C LEU A 489 22.83 12.92 -8.95
N SER A 490 22.38 13.30 -7.76
CA SER A 490 23.18 13.38 -6.54
C SER A 490 23.32 12.00 -5.88
N GLU A 491 24.10 11.90 -4.80
CA GLU A 491 24.07 10.75 -3.91
C GLU A 491 23.51 11.13 -2.52
N PRO A 492 22.34 10.61 -2.11
CA PRO A 492 21.43 9.73 -2.87
C PRO A 492 20.74 10.45 -4.04
N ILE A 493 20.31 9.71 -5.08
CA ILE A 493 19.50 10.25 -6.19
C ILE A 493 18.19 10.83 -5.63
N ARG A 494 17.82 12.05 -6.06
CA ARG A 494 16.61 12.74 -5.60
C ARG A 494 15.60 12.88 -6.72
N HIS A 495 14.34 12.59 -6.40
CA HIS A 495 13.22 12.90 -7.29
C HIS A 495 12.87 14.38 -7.18
N LEU A 496 12.79 15.05 -8.33
CA LEU A 496 12.48 16.48 -8.41
C LEU A 496 10.99 16.72 -8.67
N HIS A 497 10.46 16.14 -9.75
CA HIS A 497 9.06 16.28 -10.13
C HIS A 497 8.61 15.18 -11.09
N THR A 498 7.31 14.90 -11.14
CA THR A 498 6.70 14.05 -12.17
C THR A 498 5.40 14.68 -12.68
N PHE A 499 5.36 14.97 -13.98
CA PHE A 499 4.11 15.27 -14.67
C PHE A 499 3.37 13.98 -15.01
N THR A 500 2.04 14.02 -14.93
CA THR A 500 1.16 12.96 -15.43
C THR A 500 0.22 13.57 -16.46
N ALA A 501 0.29 13.12 -17.70
CA ALA A 501 -0.50 13.63 -18.82
C ALA A 501 -0.74 12.54 -19.87
N THR A 502 -1.82 12.65 -20.64
CA THR A 502 -2.03 11.78 -21.80
C THR A 502 -1.33 12.40 -23.01
N PHE A 503 -0.24 11.78 -23.46
CA PHE A 503 0.49 12.29 -24.62
C PHE A 503 -0.24 11.96 -25.93
N THR A 504 -0.31 12.92 -26.84
CA THR A 504 -1.09 12.85 -28.09
C THR A 504 -0.26 13.04 -29.35
N GLU A 505 0.96 13.57 -29.22
CA GLU A 505 1.92 13.75 -30.31
C GLU A 505 3.30 13.25 -29.89
N PRO A 506 4.23 12.99 -30.83
CA PRO A 506 5.61 12.71 -30.50
C PRO A 506 6.24 13.86 -29.72
N LEU A 507 7.01 13.53 -28.68
CA LEU A 507 7.66 14.53 -27.83
C LEU A 507 9.10 14.79 -28.29
N HIS A 508 9.45 16.06 -28.50
CA HIS A 508 10.83 16.49 -28.64
C HIS A 508 11.37 16.93 -27.28
N VAL A 509 12.66 16.73 -27.04
CA VAL A 509 13.36 17.37 -25.92
C VAL A 509 13.41 18.86 -26.20
N ALA A 510 13.20 19.66 -25.16
CA ALA A 510 13.03 21.08 -25.28
C ALA A 510 13.90 21.80 -24.25
N PHE A 511 14.62 22.82 -24.71
CA PHE A 511 15.49 23.63 -23.86
C PHE A 511 15.17 25.11 -24.02
N TRP A 512 15.30 25.83 -22.90
CA TRP A 512 15.26 27.28 -22.82
C TRP A 512 16.48 27.76 -22.04
N VAL A 513 17.10 28.84 -22.48
CA VAL A 513 18.29 29.43 -21.82
C VAL A 513 18.16 30.94 -21.84
N TRP A 514 18.46 31.60 -20.73
CA TRP A 514 18.38 33.05 -20.61
C TRP A 514 19.51 33.57 -19.71
N GLY A 515 20.22 34.60 -20.18
CA GLY A 515 21.26 35.30 -19.43
C GLY A 515 20.82 36.71 -19.07
N GLY A 516 21.16 37.16 -17.87
CA GLY A 516 20.98 38.56 -17.47
C GLY A 516 21.90 39.50 -18.25
N ASP A 517 21.59 40.79 -18.23
CA ASP A 517 22.30 41.82 -18.99
C ASP A 517 23.70 42.17 -18.43
N ASP A 518 24.04 41.69 -17.22
CA ASP A 518 25.25 42.05 -16.49
C ASP A 518 26.16 40.81 -16.27
N ASP A 519 27.39 40.90 -16.81
CA ASP A 519 28.55 40.00 -16.69
C ASP A 519 28.57 38.67 -17.49
N ASP A 520 29.74 38.44 -18.13
CA ASP A 520 30.05 37.30 -18.99
C ASP A 520 30.06 35.93 -18.26
N ASP A 521 30.05 35.94 -16.91
CA ASP A 521 30.11 34.76 -16.04
C ASP A 521 28.73 34.14 -15.72
N ASP A 522 27.62 34.80 -16.07
CA ASP A 522 26.23 34.36 -15.76
C ASP A 522 25.48 33.74 -16.95
N ARG A 523 26.22 33.19 -17.93
CA ARG A 523 25.61 32.59 -19.12
C ARG A 523 24.94 31.24 -18.81
N ALA A 524 23.61 31.22 -18.91
CA ALA A 524 22.84 29.99 -18.83
C ALA A 524 23.19 29.03 -19.99
N TRP A 525 23.38 27.76 -19.65
CA TRP A 525 23.64 26.72 -20.64
C TRP A 525 23.12 25.35 -20.22
N VAL A 526 22.88 24.50 -21.21
CA VAL A 526 22.48 23.10 -21.05
C VAL A 526 23.31 22.23 -22.00
N ARG A 527 23.80 21.10 -21.51
CA ARG A 527 24.54 20.09 -22.27
C ARG A 527 23.88 18.73 -22.16
N ILE A 528 23.60 18.09 -23.29
CA ILE A 528 23.19 16.68 -23.35
C ILE A 528 24.41 15.79 -23.10
N ILE A 529 24.30 14.88 -22.13
CA ILE A 529 25.37 13.94 -21.75
C ILE A 529 25.20 12.58 -22.42
N SER A 530 23.95 12.13 -22.54
CA SER A 530 23.59 10.84 -23.18
C SER A 530 23.98 10.78 -24.64
#